data_AF-H9MCK1-F1
#
_entry.id   AF-H9MCK1-F1
#
_cell.length_a   1.000
_cell.length_b   1.000
_cell.length_c   1.000
_cell.angle_alpha   90.00
_cell.angle_beta   90.00
_cell.angle_gamma   90.00
#
_symmetry.space_group_name_H-M   'P 1'
#
loop_
_entity.id
_entity.type
_entity.pdbx_description
1 polymer ?
#
loop_
_entity_poly.entity_id
_entity_poly.type
_entity_poly.pdbx_seq_one_letter_code
_entity_poly.pdbx_strand_id
1 'polypeptide(L)' 'IGKGGVNSKQICRATGAKLAIRDHESDTNLKNIELEGSFDQIKEASALVRELIMHTSATLPAKQPSFT' A
#
# COMPACT_ATOMS: atom_id res chain seq x y z
N ILE A 1 4.27 2.91 0.87
CA ILE A 1 4.75 1.82 1.77
C ILE A 1 6.03 2.17 2.56
N GLY A 2 6.73 3.25 2.22
CA GLY A 2 7.87 3.76 3.01
C GLY A 2 9.21 3.16 2.57
N LYS A 3 10.30 3.91 2.80
CA LYS A 3 11.67 3.49 2.47
C LYS A 3 12.00 2.17 3.21
N GLY A 4 12.39 1.13 2.47
CA GLY A 4 12.72 -0.18 3.06
C GLY A 4 11.53 -0.93 3.68
N GLY A 5 10.29 -0.56 3.33
CA GLY A 5 9.07 -1.21 3.83
C GLY A 5 8.74 -0.89 5.28
N VAL A 6 9.20 0.25 5.80
CA VAL A 6 8.94 0.65 7.20
C VAL A 6 7.45 0.73 7.53
N ASN A 7 6.62 1.28 6.63
CA ASN A 7 5.20 1.43 6.91
C ASN A 7 4.47 0.09 6.78
N SER A 8 4.84 -0.77 5.83
CA SER A 8 4.26 -2.12 5.77
C SER A 8 4.61 -2.92 7.02
N LYS A 9 5.86 -2.87 7.48
CA LYS A 9 6.27 -3.54 8.74
C LYS A 9 5.49 -3.04 9.95
N GLN A 10 5.25 -1.73 10.04
CA GLN A 10 4.45 -1.15 11.12
C GLN A 10 3.00 -1.64 11.07
N ILE A 11 2.38 -1.64 9.89
CA ILE A 11 1.01 -2.15 9.71
C ILE A 11 0.94 -3.62 10.11
N CYS A 12 1.86 -4.46 9.62
CA CYS A 12 1.91 -5.87 9.99
C CYS A 12 2.07 -6.09 11.51
N ARG A 13 2.90 -5.28 12.19
CA ARG A 13 3.05 -5.35 13.65
C ARG A 13 1.81 -4.91 14.41
N ALA A 14 1.10 -3.90 13.90
CA ALA A 14 -0.08 -3.35 14.55
C ALA A 14 -1.29 -4.28 14.43
N THR A 15 -1.47 -4.89 13.26
CA THR A 15 -2.70 -5.67 12.96
C THR A 15 -2.48 -7.18 12.99
N GLY A 16 -1.25 -7.65 12.92
CA GLY A 16 -0.93 -9.08 12.77
C GLY A 16 -1.21 -9.64 11.37
N ALA A 17 -1.71 -8.84 10.43
CA ALA A 17 -1.86 -9.24 9.03
C ALA A 17 -0.50 -9.25 8.32
N LYS A 18 -0.34 -10.13 7.33
CA LYS A 18 0.77 -10.06 6.38
C LYS A 18 0.39 -9.11 5.25
N LEU A 19 1.35 -8.30 4.81
CA LEU A 19 1.20 -7.35 3.70
C LEU A 19 2.28 -7.62 2.65
N ALA A 20 1.86 -7.86 1.41
CA ALA A 20 2.74 -7.98 0.26
C ALA A 20 2.38 -6.96 -0.82
N ILE A 21 3.38 -6.51 -1.58
CA ILE A 21 3.19 -5.68 -2.76
C ILE A 21 3.52 -6.55 -3.97
N ARG A 22 2.59 -6.65 -4.91
CA ARG A 22 2.81 -7.36 -6.18
C ARG A 22 2.67 -6.42 -7.36
N ASP A 23 3.28 -6.80 -8.46
CA ASP A 23 3.05 -6.17 -9.75
C ASP A 23 1.59 -6.37 -10.19
N HIS A 24 1.02 -5.36 -10.82
CA HIS A 24 -0.26 -5.53 -11.49
C HIS A 24 -0.01 -6.13 -12.89
N GLU A 25 -0.71 -7.22 -13.22
CA GLU A 25 -0.43 -8.02 -14.41
C GLU A 25 -0.67 -7.25 -15.73
N SER A 26 -1.52 -6.22 -15.72
CA SER A 26 -1.90 -5.48 -16.93
C SER A 26 -1.39 -4.03 -16.96
N ASP A 27 -1.10 -3.41 -15.82
CA ASP A 27 -0.61 -2.03 -15.75
C ASP A 27 0.65 -1.95 -14.89
N THR A 28 1.78 -1.65 -15.53
CA THR A 28 3.09 -1.53 -14.86
C THR A 28 3.19 -0.31 -13.94
N ASN A 29 2.29 0.65 -14.07
CA ASN A 29 2.22 1.81 -13.16
C ASN A 29 1.44 1.51 -11.88
N LEU A 30 0.72 0.39 -11.85
CA LEU A 30 -0.06 -0.04 -10.69
C LEU A 30 0.64 -1.16 -9.94
N LYS A 31 0.44 -1.17 -8.63
CA LYS A 31 0.89 -2.22 -7.73
C LYS A 31 -0.30 -2.71 -6.93
N ASN A 32 -0.41 -4.02 -6.79
CA ASN A 32 -1.40 -4.67 -5.96
C ASN A 32 -0.89 -4.77 -4.53
N ILE A 33 -1.74 -4.47 -3.56
CA ILE A 33 -1.47 -4.75 -2.15
C ILE A 33 -2.28 -5.97 -1.76
N GLU A 34 -1.60 -7.02 -1.31
CA GLU A 34 -2.22 -8.23 -0.79
C GLU A 34 -2.14 -8.23 0.74
N LEU A 35 -3.25 -8.57 1.38
CA LEU A 35 -3.37 -8.72 2.82
C LEU A 35 -3.83 -10.14 3.15
N GLU A 36 -3.11 -10.80 4.05
CA GLU A 36 -3.42 -12.15 4.52
C GLU A 36 -3.50 -12.17 6.06
N GLY A 37 -4.53 -12.81 6.60
CA GLY A 37 -4.78 -12.89 8.05
C GLY A 37 -6.22 -13.30 8.33
N SER A 38 -6.67 -13.13 9.58
CA SER A 38 -8.09 -13.25 9.92
C SER A 38 -8.90 -12.07 9.36
N PHE A 39 -10.22 -12.21 9.31
CA PHE A 39 -11.10 -11.14 8.83
C PHE A 39 -10.91 -9.83 9.59
N ASP A 40 -10.78 -9.87 10.92
CA ASP A 40 -10.54 -8.67 11.73
C ASP A 40 -9.19 -8.04 11.42
N GLN A 41 -8.13 -8.84 11.32
CA GLN A 41 -6.79 -8.36 10.99
C GLN A 41 -6.73 -7.71 9.60
N ILE A 42 -7.41 -8.32 8.61
CA ILE A 42 -7.52 -7.78 7.26
C ILE A 42 -8.31 -6.47 7.26
N LYS A 43 -9.42 -6.40 8.01
CA LYS A 43 -10.25 -5.19 8.14
C LYS A 43 -9.44 -4.03 8.71
N GLU A 44 -8.73 -4.25 9.81
CA GLU A 44 -7.88 -3.23 10.43
C GLU A 44 -6.70 -2.83 9.52
N ALA A 45 -6.01 -3.80 8.92
CA ALA A 45 -4.90 -3.54 8.01
C ALA A 45 -5.35 -2.74 6.78
N SER A 46 -6.51 -3.06 6.22
CA SER A 46 -7.09 -2.36 5.07
C SER A 46 -7.37 -0.89 5.38
N ALA A 47 -7.85 -0.58 6.59
CA ALA A 47 -8.05 0.79 7.02
C ALA A 47 -6.72 1.56 7.11
N LEU A 48 -5.70 1.00 7.78
CA LEU A 48 -4.40 1.66 7.92
C LEU A 48 -3.69 1.87 6.58
N VAL A 49 -3.79 0.91 5.66
CA VAL A 49 -3.23 1.02 4.31
C VAL A 49 -3.90 2.14 3.52
N ARG A 50 -5.24 2.28 3.59
CA ARG A 50 -5.98 3.35 2.91
C ARG A 50 -5.56 4.73 3.41
N GLU A 51 -5.50 4.91 4.73
CA GLU A 51 -5.03 6.16 5.34
C GLU A 51 -3.62 6.50 4.87
N LEU A 52 -2.71 5.52 4.87
CA LEU A 52 -1.34 5.73 4.39
C LEU A 52 -1.33 6.20 2.92
N ILE A 53 -2.11 5.58 2.05
CA ILE A 53 -2.17 5.96 0.63
C ILE A 53 -2.69 7.40 0.49
N MET A 54 -3.75 7.77 1.21
CA MET A 54 -4.33 9.12 1.18
C MET A 54 -3.33 10.19 1.64
N HIS A 55 -2.56 9.91 2.70
CA HIS A 55 -1.53 10.83 3.19
C HIS A 55 -0.35 10.94 2.21
N THR A 56 -0.01 9.85 1.51
CA THR A 56 1.12 9.85 0.57
C THR A 56 0.75 10.52 -0.76
N SER A 57 -0.48 10.36 -1.26
CA SER A 57 -0.94 10.99 -2.50
C SER A 57 -1.01 12.52 -2.38
N ALA A 58 -1.30 13.05 -1.19
CA ALA A 58 -1.24 14.49 -0.92
C ALA A 58 0.17 15.09 -1.04
N THR A 59 1.23 14.27 -1.05
CA THR A 59 2.63 14.73 -1.00
C THR A 59 3.38 14.56 -2.34
N LEU A 60 2.76 13.98 -3.37
CA LEU A 60 3.40 13.82 -4.69
C LEU A 60 2.85 14.87 -5.69
N PRO A 61 3.70 15.73 -6.28
CA PRO A 61 3.27 16.48 -7.47
C PRO A 61 2.98 15.45 -8.57
N ALA A 62 1.75 15.47 -9.09
CA ALA A 62 1.31 14.60 -10.17
C ALA A 62 2.32 14.65 -11.32
N LYS A 63 3.03 13.54 -11.55
CA LYS A 63 3.94 13.42 -12.69
C LYS A 63 3.08 13.42 -13.95
N GLN A 64 3.01 14.57 -14.62
CA GLN A 64 2.36 14.71 -15.92
C GLN A 64 3.01 13.75 -16.92
N PRO A 65 2.23 13.00 -17.73
CA PRO A 65 2.78 12.23 -18.82
C PRO A 65 3.25 13.20 -19.91
N SER A 66 4.56 13.26 -20.10
CA SER A 66 5.19 13.93 -21.25
C SER A 66 4.94 13.08 -22.49
N PHE A 67 4.03 13.52 -23.35
CA PHE A 67 3.95 13.05 -24.74
C PHE A 67 5.08 13.73 -25.53
N THR A 68 5.86 12.96 -26.28
CA THR A 68 6.80 13.42 -27.32
C THR A 68 6.52 12.63 -28.58
#